data_AF-A0A3S9N0F2-F1
#
_entry.id   AF-A0A3S9N0F2-F1
#
_cell.length_a   1.000
_cell.length_b   1.000
_cell.length_c   1.000
_cell.angle_alpha   90.00
_cell.angle_beta   90.00
_cell.angle_gamma   90.00
#
_symmetry.space_group_name_H-M   'P 1'
#
loop_
_entity.id
_entity.type
_entity.pdbx_description
1 polymer ?
#
loop_
_entity_poly.entity_id
_entity_poly.type
_entity_poly.pdbx_seq_one_letter_code
_entity_poly.pdbx_strand_id
1 'polypeptide(L)' 'MNENLEYMDLGLTPFTRELLVNYIRIQYEENADYRYEALRAELLLLQRENRLAELFLAEEQSNWYVGSE' A
#
# COMPACT_ATOMS: atom_id res chain seq x y z
N MET A 1 10.57 28.53 -0.24
CA MET A 1 9.72 28.03 -1.35
C MET A 1 10.08 26.56 -1.53
N ASN A 2 9.27 25.56 -1.19
CA ASN A 2 7.81 25.49 -1.12
C ASN A 2 7.29 25.22 0.30
N GLU A 3 6.30 26.01 0.66
CA GLU A 3 5.44 25.90 1.83
C GLU A 3 4.36 24.83 1.55
N ASN A 4 3.98 24.08 2.59
CA ASN A 4 2.77 23.24 2.65
C ASN A 4 2.71 22.00 1.74
N LEU A 5 3.72 21.15 1.81
CA LEU A 5 3.49 19.70 1.72
C LEU A 5 3.60 19.13 3.14
N GLU A 6 2.74 19.60 4.05
CA GLU A 6 2.18 18.67 5.02
C GLU A 6 1.38 17.68 4.18
N TYR A 7 2.10 16.71 3.60
CA TYR A 7 1.56 15.47 3.08
C TYR A 7 0.52 15.08 4.11
N MET A 8 -0.77 15.08 3.74
CA MET A 8 -1.82 14.48 4.57
C MET A 8 -1.18 13.21 5.10
N ASP A 9 -0.88 13.17 6.40
CA ASP A 9 -0.46 11.94 7.05
C ASP A 9 -1.72 11.11 6.94
N LEU A 10 -1.84 10.40 5.80
CA LEU A 10 -2.77 9.33 5.56
C LEU A 10 -2.30 8.27 6.55
N GLY A 11 -2.54 8.54 7.83
CA GLY A 11 -2.32 7.61 8.90
C GLY A 11 -2.94 6.32 8.44
N LEU A 12 -2.25 5.22 8.69
CA LEU A 12 -2.57 3.90 8.17
C LEU A 12 -4.00 3.49 8.60
N THR A 13 -4.99 3.98 7.86
CA THR A 13 -6.40 3.72 8.14
C THR A 13 -6.60 2.21 7.99
N PRO A 14 -7.60 1.62 8.66
CA PRO A 14 -7.86 0.19 8.51
C PRO A 14 -7.95 -0.23 7.03
N PHE A 15 -8.61 0.58 6.20
CA PHE A 15 -8.72 0.34 4.76
C PHE A 15 -7.38 0.47 4.02
N THR A 16 -6.62 1.54 4.26
CA THR A 16 -5.28 1.72 3.66
C THR A 16 -4.33 0.59 4.07
N ARG A 17 -4.47 0.07 5.30
CA ARG A 17 -3.70 -1.06 5.80
C ARG A 17 -3.97 -2.32 4.99
N GLU A 18 -5.24 -2.65 4.76
CA GLU A 18 -5.63 -3.84 3.99
C GLU A 18 -5.09 -3.77 2.56
N LEU A 19 -5.24 -2.62 1.91
CA LEU A 19 -4.66 -2.39 0.58
C LEU A 19 -3.14 -2.55 0.55
N LEU A 20 -2.43 -1.99 1.54
CA LEU A 20 -0.98 -2.14 1.66
C LEU A 20 -0.55 -3.58 1.93
N VAL A 21 -1.31 -4.31 2.77
CA VAL A 21 -1.03 -5.72 3.03
C VAL A 21 -1.17 -6.54 1.76
N ASN A 22 -2.22 -6.32 0.96
CA ASN A 22 -2.41 -7.00 -0.31
C ASN A 22 -1.30 -6.65 -1.31
N TYR A 23 -0.94 -5.37 -1.40
CA TYR A 23 0.17 -4.90 -2.22
C TYR A 23 1.50 -5.55 -1.85
N ILE A 24 1.91 -5.47 -0.58
CA ILE A 24 3.20 -6.00 -0.11
C ILE A 24 3.22 -7.52 -0.24
N ARG A 25 2.11 -8.21 0.03
CA ARG A 25 2.01 -9.66 -0.14
C ARG A 25 2.26 -10.06 -1.60
N ILE A 26 1.68 -9.33 -2.56
CA ILE A 26 1.87 -9.62 -4.00
C ILE A 26 3.29 -9.28 -4.45
N GLN A 27 3.84 -8.14 -4.00
CA GLN A 27 5.15 -7.68 -4.50
C GLN A 27 6.35 -8.40 -3.90
N TYR A 28 6.26 -8.74 -2.62
CA TYR A 28 7.40 -9.28 -1.87
C TYR A 28 7.21 -10.76 -1.51
N GLU A 29 6.01 -11.32 -1.71
CA GLU A 29 5.68 -12.73 -1.46
C GLU A 29 6.15 -13.20 -0.08
N GLU A 30 7.09 -14.16 -0.04
CA GLU A 30 7.68 -14.70 1.20
C GLU A 30 8.52 -13.69 1.99
N ASN A 31 8.95 -12.59 1.36
CA ASN A 31 9.76 -11.53 1.97
C ASN A 31 8.92 -10.35 2.47
N ALA A 32 7.59 -10.46 2.44
CA ALA A 32 6.69 -9.40 2.86
C ALA A 32 6.84 -9.05 4.36
N ASP A 33 7.04 -7.77 4.65
CA ASP A 33 7.09 -7.23 6.02
C ASP A 33 5.82 -6.44 6.36
N TYR A 34 5.04 -7.00 7.29
CA TYR A 34 3.73 -6.44 7.70
C TYR A 34 3.81 -5.58 8.97
N ARG A 35 5.01 -5.28 9.48
CA ARG A 35 5.18 -4.35 10.61
C ARG A 35 4.67 -2.97 10.23
N TYR A 36 4.14 -2.25 11.22
CA TYR A 36 3.54 -0.94 11.00
C TYR A 36 4.52 0.05 10.36
N GLU A 37 5.78 0.03 10.79
CA GLU A 37 6.85 0.87 10.28
C GLU A 37 7.16 0.57 8.81
N ALA A 38 7.16 -0.71 8.43
CA ALA A 38 7.38 -1.14 7.05
C ALA A 38 6.20 -0.72 6.15
N LEU A 39 4.97 -0.97 6.58
CA LEU A 39 3.75 -0.55 5.86
C LEU A 39 3.70 0.97 5.67
N ARG A 40 4.08 1.73 6.71
CA ARG A 40 4.11 3.20 6.66
C ARG A 40 5.21 3.70 5.72
N ALA A 41 6.38 3.08 5.75
CA ALA A 41 7.47 3.42 4.84
C ALA A 41 7.07 3.16 3.37
N GLU A 42 6.41 2.03 3.10
CA GLU A 42 5.93 1.68 1.76
C GLU A 42 4.87 2.67 1.26
N LEU A 43 3.92 3.07 2.13
CA LEU A 43 2.90 4.06 1.77
C LEU A 43 3.52 5.41 1.38
N LEU A 44 4.51 5.87 2.16
CA LEU A 44 5.23 7.11 1.87
C LEU A 44 6.03 7.01 0.57
N LEU A 45 6.62 5.84 0.29
CA LEU A 45 7.34 5.57 -0.95
C LEU A 45 6.40 5.66 -2.16
N LEU A 46 5.27 4.95 -2.11
CA LEU A 46 4.25 4.97 -3.16
C LEU A 46 3.71 6.38 -3.39
N GLN A 47 3.49 7.15 -2.33
CA GLN A 47 3.03 8.53 -2.45
C GLN A 47 4.09 9.43 -3.09
N ARG A 48 5.36 9.31 -2.68
CA ARG A 48 6.48 10.06 -3.25
C ARG A 48 6.65 9.77 -4.74
N GLU A 49 6.42 8.54 -5.15
CA GLU A 49 6.57 8.09 -6.53
C GLU A 49 5.29 8.21 -7.37
N ASN A 50 4.20 8.72 -6.78
CA ASN A 50 2.89 8.83 -7.42
C ASN A 50 2.33 7.48 -7.91
N ARG A 51 2.57 6.41 -7.13
CA ARG A 51 2.22 5.01 -7.40
C ARG A 51 1.09 4.48 -6.50
N LEU A 52 0.34 5.35 -5.82
CA LEU A 52 -0.78 4.96 -4.95
C LEU A 52 -1.87 4.15 -5.69
N ALA A 53 -1.98 4.29 -7.01
CA ALA A 53 -2.89 3.49 -7.82
C ALA A 53 -2.58 1.98 -7.75
N GLU A 54 -1.32 1.59 -7.50
CA GLU A 54 -0.91 0.19 -7.42
C GLU A 54 -1.55 -0.56 -6.25
N LEU A 55 -1.93 0.17 -5.19
CA LEU A 55 -2.68 -0.41 -4.07
C LEU A 55 -4.03 -0.99 -4.54
N PHE A 56 -4.71 -0.29 -5.45
CA PHE A 56 -6.00 -0.75 -5.99
C PHE A 56 -5.82 -1.85 -7.04
N LEU A 57 -4.75 -1.79 -7.84
CA LEU A 57 -4.43 -2.85 -8.80
C LEU A 57 -4.08 -4.17 -8.08
N ALA A 58 -3.38 -4.09 -6.95
CA ALA A 58 -3.07 -5.24 -6.12
C ALA A 58 -4.33 -5.82 -5.45
N GLU A 59 -5.25 -4.96 -4.98
CA GLU A 59 -6.55 -5.39 -4.45
C GLU A 59 -7.36 -6.14 -5.50
N GLU A 60 -7.41 -5.63 -6.72
CA GLU A 60 -8.10 -6.27 -7.84
C GLU A 60 -7.51 -7.68 -8.08
N GLN A 61 -6.19 -7.78 -8.21
CA GLN A 61 -5.48 -9.05 -8.43
C GLN A 61 -5.70 -10.06 -7.29
N SER A 62 -5.74 -9.58 -6.04
CA SER A 62 -6.04 -10.41 -4.88
C SER A 62 -7.46 -10.99 -4.95
N ASN A 63 -8.44 -10.20 -5.39
CA ASN A 63 -9.84 -10.64 -5.50
C ASN A 63 -10.09 -11.60 -6.67
N TRP A 64 -9.36 -11.44 -7.79
CA TRP A 64 -9.44 -12.37 -8.92
C TRP A 64 -9.01 -13.79 -8.56
N TYR A 65 -8.06 -13.96 -7.64
CA TYR A 65 -7.59 -15.29 -7.20
C TYR A 65 -8.62 -16.06 -6.35
N VAL A 66 -9.54 -15.35 -5.69
CA VAL A 66 -10.60 -15.94 -4.84
C VAL A 66 -11.84 -16.33 -5.65
N GLY A 67 -12.04 -15.75 -6.84
CA GLY A 67 -13.20 -16.00 -7.70
C GLY A 67 -13.07 -17.15 -8.69
N SER A 68 -11.94 -17.88 -8.67
CA SER A 68 -11.62 -18.96 -9.63
C SER A 68 -11.72 -20.38 -9.06
N GLU A 69 -12.32 -20.57 -7.87
CA GLU A 69 -12.66 -21.89 -7.30
C GLU A 69 -14.11 -22.31 -7.58
#